data_AF-A0A7S7QBN2-F1
#
_entry.id   AF-A0A7S7QBN2-F1
#
_cell.length_a   1.000
_cell.length_b   1.000
_cell.length_c   1.000
_cell.angle_alpha   90.00
_cell.angle_beta   90.00
_cell.angle_gamma   90.00
#
_symmetry.space_group_name_H-M   'P 1'
#
loop_
_entity.id
_entity.type
_entity.pdbx_description
1 polymer ?
#
loop_
_entity_poly.entity_id
_entity_poly.type
_entity_poly.pdbx_seq_one_letter_code
_entity_poly.pdbx_strand_id
1 'polypeptide(L)'
;MSIPLKIYVTSFAEKGVAEPQKWSGEAAKKALDVVNKIWAKAKIAFVINDYVEDKPLDMAKSARNNDQRVLDVLSLRHAPDNAVHIYLVNPIVNLSAGGGSYLHSDPEPASFVQWYGNDFANGRAWAHELGHLMSLDHVDVDYADEKQAALRSNLMTKGLSVGSDLTGQQISTAKSSKLVKRFGG
;
A
#
# COMPACT_ATOMS: atom_id res chain seq x y z
N MET A 1 -17.59 -9.57 5.38
CA MET A 1 -16.70 -10.28 4.45
C MET A 1 -15.44 -9.45 4.31
N SER A 2 -14.28 -10.10 4.22
CA SER A 2 -12.97 -9.43 4.31
C SER A 2 -12.10 -9.84 3.12
N ILE A 3 -11.36 -8.88 2.57
CA ILE A 3 -10.42 -9.09 1.48
C ILE A 3 -9.14 -9.73 2.05
N PRO A 4 -8.73 -10.90 1.55
CA PRO A 4 -7.56 -11.60 2.05
C PRO A 4 -6.26 -10.93 1.58
N LEU A 5 -5.34 -10.71 2.52
CA LEU A 5 -4.02 -10.18 2.28
C LEU A 5 -2.97 -11.26 2.56
N LYS A 6 -1.95 -11.32 1.70
CA LYS A 6 -0.74 -12.10 1.90
C LYS A 6 0.44 -11.14 2.04
N ILE A 7 1.06 -11.17 3.20
CA ILE A 7 2.09 -10.19 3.56
C ILE A 7 3.47 -10.80 3.37
N TYR A 8 4.33 -10.08 2.64
CA TYR A 8 5.73 -10.43 2.46
C TYR A 8 6.59 -9.32 3.06
N VAL A 9 7.24 -9.59 4.18
CA VAL A 9 8.24 -8.67 4.71
C VAL A 9 9.56 -8.91 3.98
N THR A 10 10.00 -7.92 3.22
CA THR A 10 11.17 -8.04 2.34
C THR A 10 12.17 -6.93 2.66
N SER A 11 13.25 -7.27 3.35
CA SER A 11 14.40 -6.37 3.47
C SER A 11 15.12 -6.25 2.12
N PHE A 12 15.88 -5.17 1.92
CA PHE A 12 16.79 -5.09 0.77
C PHE A 12 18.14 -5.72 1.11
N ALA A 13 18.87 -6.12 0.08
CA ALA A 13 20.29 -6.40 0.14
C ALA A 13 21.01 -5.59 -0.94
N GLU A 14 22.31 -5.40 -0.74
CA GLU A 14 23.19 -4.85 -1.76
C GLU A 14 24.48 -5.68 -1.80
N LYS A 15 24.77 -6.30 -2.95
CA LYS A 15 25.93 -7.18 -3.14
C LYS A 15 25.92 -8.34 -2.13
N GLY A 16 24.75 -8.94 -1.92
CA GLY A 16 24.54 -10.04 -0.97
C GLY A 16 24.52 -9.65 0.51
N VAL A 17 24.73 -8.38 0.87
CA VAL A 17 24.66 -7.92 2.27
C VAL A 17 23.26 -7.39 2.57
N ALA A 18 22.53 -8.12 3.42
CA ALA A 18 21.18 -7.74 3.83
C ALA A 18 21.18 -6.49 4.71
N GLU A 19 20.24 -5.58 4.44
CA GLU A 19 19.95 -4.45 5.30
C GLU A 19 19.11 -4.91 6.50
N PRO A 20 19.27 -4.28 7.68
CA PRO A 20 18.45 -4.60 8.84
C PRO A 20 16.97 -4.38 8.54
N GLN A 21 16.17 -5.44 8.72
CA GLN A 21 14.73 -5.39 8.52
C GLN A 21 14.08 -4.39 9.48
N LYS A 22 13.13 -3.60 8.97
CA LYS A 22 12.37 -2.62 9.77
C LYS A 22 10.95 -3.06 10.11
N TRP A 23 10.33 -3.82 9.23
CA TRP A 23 9.00 -4.38 9.48
C TRP A 23 9.07 -5.64 10.35
N SER A 24 8.00 -5.88 11.09
CA SER A 24 7.74 -7.13 11.80
C SER A 24 6.27 -7.50 11.60
N GLY A 25 5.91 -8.75 11.89
CA GLY A 25 4.52 -9.19 11.84
C GLY A 25 3.61 -8.42 12.81
N GLU A 26 4.14 -7.99 13.95
CA GLU A 26 3.40 -7.14 14.89
C GLU A 26 3.15 -5.74 14.31
N ALA A 27 4.17 -5.12 13.72
CA ALA A 27 4.02 -3.80 13.09
C ALA A 27 3.08 -3.85 11.87
N ALA A 28 3.12 -4.94 11.10
CA ALA A 28 2.18 -5.18 10.01
C ALA A 28 0.73 -5.27 10.51
N LYS A 29 0.48 -5.98 11.61
CA LYS A 29 -0.86 -6.06 12.23
C LYS A 29 -1.35 -4.69 12.71
N LYS A 30 -0.50 -3.93 13.41
CA LYS A 30 -0.85 -2.58 13.87
C LYS A 30 -1.13 -1.61 12.72
N ALA A 31 -0.36 -1.70 11.64
CA ALA A 31 -0.62 -0.94 10.42
C ALA A 31 -1.95 -1.37 9.76
N LEU A 32 -2.27 -2.66 9.74
CA LEU A 32 -3.54 -3.17 9.23
C LEU A 32 -4.74 -2.67 10.04
N ASP A 33 -4.62 -2.55 11.36
CA ASP A 33 -5.68 -1.99 12.20
C ASP A 33 -6.03 -0.55 11.78
N VAL A 34 -4.99 0.23 11.44
CA VAL A 34 -5.17 1.58 10.89
C VAL A 34 -5.83 1.52 9.51
N VAL A 35 -5.37 0.64 8.61
CA VAL A 35 -6.00 0.42 7.29
C VAL A 35 -7.50 0.14 7.44
N ASN A 36 -7.85 -0.82 8.30
CA ASN A 36 -9.24 -1.22 8.54
C ASN A 36 -10.06 -0.08 9.16
N LYS A 37 -9.48 0.72 10.05
CA LYS A 37 -10.15 1.90 10.61
C LYS A 37 -10.49 2.94 9.52
N ILE A 38 -9.60 3.16 8.56
CA ILE A 38 -9.81 4.09 7.44
C ILE A 38 -10.91 3.55 6.52
N TRP A 39 -10.80 2.29 6.11
CA TRP A 39 -11.72 1.66 5.16
C TRP A 39 -13.06 1.22 5.76
N ALA A 40 -13.21 1.25 7.09
CA ALA A 40 -14.48 1.01 7.78
C ALA A 40 -15.61 1.92 7.29
N LYS A 41 -15.31 3.18 6.90
CA LYS A 41 -16.29 4.11 6.32
C LYS A 41 -16.93 3.55 5.02
N ALA A 42 -16.17 2.78 4.25
CA ALA A 42 -16.64 2.09 3.05
C ALA A 42 -17.23 0.70 3.31
N LYS A 43 -17.22 0.23 4.57
CA LYS A 43 -17.54 -1.15 4.96
C LYS A 43 -16.66 -2.19 4.26
N ILE A 44 -15.41 -1.84 3.98
CA ILE A 44 -14.40 -2.75 3.42
C ILE A 44 -13.46 -3.11 4.57
N ALA A 45 -13.23 -4.41 4.74
CA ALA A 45 -12.31 -4.95 5.73
C ALA A 45 -11.27 -5.81 5.04
N PHE A 46 -10.06 -5.80 5.58
CA PHE A 46 -8.93 -6.59 5.11
C PHE A 46 -8.44 -7.49 6.24
N VAL A 47 -7.98 -8.69 5.88
CA VAL A 47 -7.49 -9.68 6.84
C VAL A 47 -6.18 -10.28 6.35
N ILE A 48 -5.18 -10.39 7.22
CA ILE A 48 -3.95 -11.11 6.92
C ILE A 48 -4.25 -12.60 7.01
N ASN A 49 -4.21 -13.28 5.86
CA ASN A 49 -4.35 -14.73 5.77
C ASN A 49 -3.01 -15.44 5.96
N ASP A 50 -1.94 -14.81 5.47
CA ASP A 50 -0.61 -15.38 5.50
C ASP A 50 0.44 -14.26 5.66
N TYR A 51 1.53 -14.60 6.35
CA TYR A 51 2.63 -13.71 6.66
C TYR A 51 3.93 -14.46 6.44
N VAL A 52 4.79 -13.90 5.60
CA VAL A 52 6.07 -14.50 5.19
C VAL A 52 7.19 -13.50 5.41
N GLU A 53 8.23 -13.92 6.12
CA GLU A 53 9.52 -13.23 6.10
C GLU A 53 10.26 -13.69 4.86
N ASP A 54 10.28 -12.84 3.84
CA ASP A 54 10.82 -13.18 2.53
C ASP A 54 12.33 -12.98 2.49
N LYS A 55 13.00 -13.65 1.54
CA LYS A 55 14.45 -13.49 1.36
C LYS A 55 14.76 -12.01 1.04
N PRO A 56 15.90 -11.46 1.50
CA PRO A 56 16.28 -10.10 1.13
C PRO A 56 16.33 -9.92 -0.38
N LEU A 57 15.79 -8.80 -0.87
CA LEU A 57 15.84 -8.43 -2.29
C LEU A 57 17.17 -7.76 -2.60
N ASP A 58 18.07 -8.45 -3.33
CA ASP A 58 19.32 -7.84 -3.78
C ASP A 58 19.05 -6.83 -4.90
N MET A 59 19.00 -5.56 -4.51
CA MET A 59 18.71 -4.43 -5.39
C MET A 59 19.52 -3.23 -4.90
N ALA A 60 20.43 -2.73 -5.72
CA ALA A 60 21.24 -1.56 -5.39
C ALA A 60 20.36 -0.34 -5.08
N LYS A 61 20.78 0.51 -4.13
CA LYS A 61 20.01 1.69 -3.71
C LYS A 61 19.64 2.63 -4.87
N SER A 62 20.52 2.77 -5.86
CA SER A 62 20.28 3.58 -7.06
C SER A 62 19.18 3.03 -7.97
N ALA A 63 18.83 1.75 -7.87
CA ALA A 63 17.80 1.09 -8.67
C ALA A 63 16.40 1.14 -8.03
N ARG A 64 16.30 1.60 -6.78
CA ARG A 64 15.05 1.64 -5.99
C ARG A 64 14.25 2.93 -6.18
N ASN A 65 14.67 3.83 -7.07
CA ASN A 65 14.07 5.15 -7.28
C ASN A 65 12.84 5.16 -8.19
N ASN A 66 12.29 3.99 -8.51
CA ASN A 66 11.15 3.82 -9.40
C ASN A 66 10.20 2.77 -8.79
N ASP A 67 9.02 3.21 -8.39
CA ASP A 67 8.03 2.39 -7.69
C ASP A 67 7.58 1.20 -8.54
N GLN A 68 7.33 1.42 -9.83
CA GLN A 68 6.94 0.34 -10.75
C GLN A 68 8.01 -0.74 -10.83
N ARG A 69 9.28 -0.34 -10.99
CA ARG A 69 10.40 -1.29 -11.05
C ARG A 69 10.52 -2.10 -9.76
N VAL A 70 10.35 -1.45 -8.61
CA VAL A 70 10.40 -2.13 -7.31
C VAL A 70 9.26 -3.14 -7.20
N LEU A 71 8.03 -2.73 -7.53
CA LEU A 71 6.86 -3.60 -7.49
C LEU A 71 7.01 -4.80 -8.44
N ASP A 72 7.44 -4.59 -9.68
CA ASP A 72 7.62 -5.65 -10.68
C ASP A 72 8.62 -6.71 -10.23
N VAL A 73 9.73 -6.29 -9.62
CA VAL A 73 10.72 -7.25 -9.13
C VAL A 73 10.21 -8.01 -7.91
N LEU A 74 9.41 -7.37 -7.05
CA LEU A 74 8.81 -8.03 -5.88
C LEU A 74 7.75 -9.05 -6.31
N SER A 75 6.85 -8.67 -7.22
CA SER A 75 5.77 -9.51 -7.72
C SER A 75 6.28 -10.76 -8.44
N LEU A 76 7.34 -10.64 -9.24
CA LEU A 76 7.97 -11.77 -9.96
C LEU A 76 8.49 -12.90 -9.05
N ARG A 77 8.64 -12.67 -7.75
CA ARG A 77 9.17 -13.67 -6.80
C ARG A 77 8.11 -14.67 -6.36
N HIS A 78 6.84 -14.36 -6.55
CA HIS A 78 5.72 -15.13 -6.03
C HIS A 78 4.70 -15.40 -7.11
N ALA A 79 4.13 -16.61 -7.11
CA ALA A 79 3.08 -16.94 -8.06
C ALA A 79 1.78 -16.20 -7.69
N PRO A 80 0.99 -15.73 -8.68
CA PRO A 80 -0.33 -15.19 -8.42
C PRO A 80 -1.20 -16.19 -7.68
N ASP A 81 -1.97 -15.72 -6.69
CA ASP A 81 -2.93 -16.55 -5.96
C ASP A 81 -4.25 -15.80 -5.68
N ASN A 82 -5.09 -16.35 -4.80
CA ASN A 82 -6.37 -15.74 -4.44
C ASN A 82 -6.26 -14.84 -3.20
N ALA A 83 -5.25 -13.99 -3.16
CA ALA A 83 -5.09 -12.92 -2.16
C ALA A 83 -4.52 -11.65 -2.82
N VAL A 84 -4.60 -10.53 -2.08
CA VAL A 84 -3.84 -9.32 -2.41
C VAL A 84 -2.43 -9.45 -1.84
N HIS A 85 -1.41 -9.30 -2.68
CA HIS A 85 -0.01 -9.43 -2.26
C HIS A 85 0.50 -8.08 -1.79
N ILE A 86 0.96 -8.01 -0.54
CA ILE A 86 1.48 -6.79 0.05
C ILE A 86 2.93 -6.99 0.45
N TYR A 87 3.82 -6.26 -0.21
CA TYR A 87 5.25 -6.27 0.06
C TYR A 87 5.63 -5.15 1.03
N LEU A 88 6.00 -5.50 2.25
CA LEU A 88 6.43 -4.55 3.27
C LEU A 88 7.94 -4.44 3.25
N VAL A 89 8.45 -3.30 2.79
CA VAL A 89 9.88 -3.10 2.49
C VAL A 89 10.54 -2.09 3.43
N ASN A 90 11.86 -2.15 3.50
CA ASN A 90 12.66 -1.16 4.21
C ASN A 90 12.48 0.26 3.61
N PRO A 91 12.82 1.34 4.36
CA PRO A 91 12.73 2.69 3.84
C PRO A 91 13.60 2.88 2.60
N ILE A 92 13.04 3.50 1.56
CA ILE A 92 13.72 3.84 0.32
C ILE A 92 13.98 5.34 0.29
N VAL A 93 15.25 5.71 0.22
CA VAL A 93 15.67 7.12 0.19
C VAL A 93 15.28 7.74 -1.15
N ASN A 94 14.70 8.94 -1.12
CA ASN A 94 14.24 9.72 -2.28
C ASN A 94 13.02 9.18 -3.04
N LEU A 95 12.28 8.22 -2.47
CA LEU A 95 10.98 7.82 -3.02
C LEU A 95 9.91 8.86 -2.68
N SER A 96 9.25 9.40 -3.71
CA SER A 96 8.27 10.49 -3.56
C SER A 96 6.90 10.00 -3.08
N ALA A 97 6.51 8.77 -3.45
CA ALA A 97 5.38 8.04 -2.92
C ALA A 97 5.98 6.79 -2.28
N GLY A 98 5.91 6.62 -0.95
CA GLY A 98 6.57 5.48 -0.32
C GLY A 98 5.73 4.21 -0.36
N GLY A 99 5.35 3.83 -1.57
CA GLY A 99 4.54 2.68 -1.91
C GLY A 99 4.25 2.68 -3.40
N GLY A 100 3.76 1.56 -3.90
CA GLY A 100 3.32 1.44 -5.29
C GLY A 100 2.40 0.25 -5.43
N SER A 101 1.47 0.33 -6.37
CA SER A 101 0.42 -0.67 -6.56
C SER A 101 0.11 -0.84 -8.04
N TYR A 102 -0.26 -2.06 -8.41
CA TYR A 102 -0.79 -2.31 -9.75
C TYR A 102 -2.15 -1.64 -9.90
N LEU A 103 -2.24 -0.66 -10.80
CA LEU A 103 -3.47 0.08 -11.00
C LEU A 103 -4.61 -0.86 -11.35
N HIS A 104 -5.74 -0.71 -10.65
CA HIS A 104 -6.93 -1.53 -10.87
C HIS A 104 -6.72 -3.05 -10.74
N SER A 105 -5.64 -3.47 -10.05
CA SER A 105 -5.23 -4.87 -9.89
C SER A 105 -4.78 -5.57 -11.20
N ASP A 106 -4.09 -4.86 -12.10
CA ASP A 106 -3.55 -5.39 -13.37
C ASP A 106 -2.00 -5.39 -13.38
N PRO A 107 -1.32 -6.54 -13.59
CA PRO A 107 -1.85 -7.87 -13.93
C PRO A 107 -2.48 -8.62 -12.75
N GLU A 108 -2.13 -8.23 -11.52
CA GLU A 108 -2.61 -8.87 -10.30
C GLU A 108 -2.76 -7.87 -9.16
N PRO A 109 -3.53 -8.17 -8.11
CA PRO A 109 -3.68 -7.26 -6.99
C PRO A 109 -2.45 -7.29 -6.08
N ALA A 110 -1.43 -6.49 -6.42
CA ALA A 110 -0.23 -6.36 -5.61
C ALA A 110 0.15 -4.91 -5.32
N SER A 111 0.72 -4.68 -4.15
CA SER A 111 1.34 -3.41 -3.78
C SER A 111 2.55 -3.59 -2.89
N PHE A 112 3.41 -2.59 -2.82
CA PHE A 112 4.44 -2.48 -1.79
C PHE A 112 4.24 -1.23 -0.95
N VAL A 113 4.71 -1.29 0.30
CA VAL A 113 4.68 -0.19 1.27
C VAL A 113 6.02 -0.15 1.98
N GLN A 114 6.68 1.01 1.99
CA GLN A 114 7.92 1.16 2.74
C GLN A 114 7.66 1.47 4.22
N TRP A 115 8.66 1.25 5.06
CA TRP A 115 8.60 1.61 6.47
C TRP A 115 8.69 3.13 6.70
N TYR A 116 7.77 3.69 7.49
CA TYR A 116 7.66 5.11 7.82
C TYR A 116 7.91 5.45 9.29
N GLY A 117 8.37 4.50 10.10
CA GLY A 117 8.74 4.76 11.49
C GLY A 117 7.63 4.60 12.53
N ASN A 118 6.35 4.61 12.14
CA ASN A 118 5.23 4.42 13.06
C ASN A 118 4.01 3.79 12.39
N ASP A 119 3.15 3.18 13.22
CA ASP A 119 1.99 2.39 12.78
C ASP A 119 0.97 3.20 11.98
N PHE A 120 0.73 4.47 12.35
CA PHE A 120 -0.24 5.31 11.66
C PHE A 120 0.23 5.68 10.25
N ALA A 121 1.48 6.14 10.10
CA ALA A 121 2.04 6.50 8.80
C ALA A 121 2.12 5.27 7.87
N ASN A 122 2.56 4.14 8.42
CA ASN A 122 2.57 2.85 7.75
C ASN A 122 1.17 2.44 7.26
N GLY A 123 0.19 2.46 8.16
CA GLY A 123 -1.18 2.06 7.85
C GLY A 123 -1.89 3.02 6.89
N ARG A 124 -1.66 4.32 6.98
CA ARG A 124 -2.19 5.30 6.02
C ARG A 124 -1.59 5.07 4.63
N ALA A 125 -0.28 4.91 4.53
CA ALA A 125 0.37 4.66 3.24
C ALA A 125 -0.14 3.36 2.62
N TRP A 126 -0.28 2.30 3.41
CA TRP A 126 -0.89 1.06 2.95
C TRP A 126 -2.34 1.26 2.50
N ALA A 127 -3.16 1.99 3.27
CA ALA A 127 -4.55 2.27 2.90
C ALA A 127 -4.65 3.05 1.58
N HIS A 128 -3.70 3.95 1.31
CA HIS A 128 -3.58 4.70 0.06
C HIS A 128 -3.32 3.78 -1.13
N GLU A 129 -2.33 2.87 -1.02
CA GLU A 129 -2.03 1.90 -2.09
C GLU A 129 -3.19 0.93 -2.35
N LEU A 130 -3.90 0.51 -1.30
CA LEU A 130 -5.13 -0.27 -1.47
C LEU A 130 -6.22 0.53 -2.22
N GLY A 131 -6.24 1.86 -2.07
CA GLY A 131 -7.12 2.75 -2.84
C GLY A 131 -6.87 2.65 -4.34
N HIS A 132 -5.62 2.68 -4.78
CA HIS A 132 -5.25 2.51 -6.19
C HIS A 132 -5.65 1.14 -6.75
N LEU A 133 -5.45 0.05 -5.98
CA LEU A 133 -5.94 -1.28 -6.35
C LEU A 133 -7.46 -1.32 -6.51
N MET A 134 -8.18 -0.49 -5.76
CA MET A 134 -9.63 -0.29 -5.82
C MET A 134 -10.05 0.84 -6.77
N SER A 135 -9.20 1.22 -7.71
CA SER A 135 -9.49 2.22 -8.77
C SER A 135 -9.73 3.64 -8.26
N LEU A 136 -9.09 4.02 -7.14
CA LEU A 136 -9.05 5.41 -6.72
C LEU A 136 -7.80 6.08 -7.28
N ASP A 137 -8.01 7.17 -8.00
CA ASP A 137 -6.93 8.03 -8.50
C ASP A 137 -6.46 9.00 -7.41
N HIS A 138 -5.26 9.55 -7.62
CA HIS A 138 -4.77 10.65 -6.81
C HIS A 138 -5.73 11.85 -6.88
N VAL A 139 -5.86 12.54 -5.75
CA VAL A 139 -6.49 13.86 -5.67
C VAL A 139 -5.37 14.89 -5.70
N ASP A 140 -5.31 15.66 -6.77
CA ASP A 140 -4.47 16.84 -6.83
C ASP A 140 -5.15 17.96 -6.02
N VAL A 141 -4.41 18.52 -5.07
CA VAL A 141 -4.86 19.63 -4.24
C VAL A 141 -4.12 20.87 -4.70
N ASP A 142 -4.85 21.85 -5.24
CA ASP A 142 -4.31 23.18 -5.41
C ASP A 142 -4.23 23.87 -4.05
N TYR A 143 -3.01 23.95 -3.51
CA TYR A 143 -2.76 24.54 -2.20
C TYR A 143 -2.97 26.06 -2.15
N ALA A 144 -3.05 26.73 -3.29
CA ALA A 144 -3.37 28.15 -3.39
C ALA A 144 -4.88 28.43 -3.28
N ASP A 145 -5.73 27.42 -3.44
CA ASP A 145 -7.18 27.53 -3.31
C ASP A 145 -7.66 27.05 -1.93
N GLU A 146 -8.17 27.98 -1.11
CA GLU A 146 -8.71 27.68 0.22
C GLU A 146 -9.91 26.72 0.18
N LYS A 147 -10.68 26.67 -0.92
CA LYS A 147 -11.79 25.71 -1.06
C LYS A 147 -11.30 24.28 -1.27
N GLN A 148 -10.12 24.10 -1.86
CA GLN A 148 -9.47 22.80 -1.99
C GLN A 148 -8.70 22.38 -0.73
N ALA A 149 -8.52 23.29 0.24
CA ALA A 149 -7.91 22.95 1.53
C ALA A 149 -8.66 21.84 2.28
N ALA A 150 -9.97 21.68 2.05
CA ALA A 150 -10.76 20.59 2.61
C ALA A 150 -10.32 19.20 2.10
N LEU A 151 -9.66 19.12 0.93
CA LEU A 151 -9.12 17.89 0.36
C LEU A 151 -7.73 17.53 0.93
N ARG A 152 -7.12 18.39 1.77
CA ARG A 152 -5.84 18.08 2.43
C ARG A 152 -5.92 16.85 3.31
N SER A 153 -7.09 16.56 3.87
CA SER A 153 -7.32 15.35 4.67
C SER A 153 -7.68 14.12 3.83
N ASN A 154 -7.79 14.22 2.50
CA ASN A 154 -8.13 13.09 1.66
C ASN A 154 -7.03 12.01 1.69
N LEU A 155 -7.45 10.75 1.76
CA LEU A 155 -6.54 9.60 1.74
C LEU A 155 -5.72 9.58 0.45
N MET A 156 -6.32 9.93 -0.69
CA MET A 156 -5.72 9.85 -2.02
C MET A 156 -4.94 11.10 -2.41
N THR A 157 -4.73 12.05 -1.49
CA THR A 157 -3.81 13.16 -1.72
C THR A 157 -2.38 12.65 -1.83
N LYS A 158 -1.66 13.12 -2.86
CA LYS A 158 -0.30 12.69 -3.17
C LYS A 158 0.66 12.98 -2.01
N GLY A 159 1.56 12.02 -1.76
CA GLY A 159 2.59 12.11 -0.72
C GLY A 159 2.11 11.71 0.68
N LEU A 160 3.00 11.86 1.67
CA LEU A 160 2.70 11.56 3.07
C LEU A 160 1.94 12.71 3.72
N SER A 161 0.61 12.67 3.61
CA SER A 161 -0.27 13.48 4.44
C SER A 161 -0.78 12.69 5.64
N VAL A 162 -1.15 13.39 6.71
CA VAL A 162 -1.90 12.81 7.84
C VAL A 162 -3.37 12.55 7.51
N GLY A 163 -3.81 12.95 6.31
CA GLY A 163 -5.17 12.76 5.83
C GLY A 163 -5.52 11.29 5.61
N SER A 164 -6.74 10.93 5.98
CA SER A 164 -7.30 9.58 5.81
C SER A 164 -8.79 9.58 5.45
N ASP A 165 -9.33 10.72 5.02
CA ASP A 165 -10.73 10.85 4.64
C ASP A 165 -10.99 10.31 3.23
N LEU A 166 -12.18 9.75 3.05
CA LEU A 166 -12.69 9.28 1.77
C LEU A 166 -13.97 10.05 1.46
N THR A 167 -14.10 10.53 0.23
CA THR A 167 -15.36 11.12 -0.25
C THR A 167 -16.41 10.03 -0.51
N GLY A 168 -17.68 10.42 -0.55
CA GLY A 168 -18.77 9.49 -0.92
C GLY A 168 -18.56 8.86 -2.30
N GLN A 169 -18.02 9.62 -3.25
CA GLN A 169 -17.67 9.11 -4.58
C GLN A 169 -16.54 8.08 -4.51
N GLN A 170 -15.46 8.34 -3.76
CA GLN A 170 -14.37 7.38 -3.58
C GLN A 170 -14.87 6.09 -2.91
N ILE A 171 -15.75 6.18 -1.91
CA ILE A 171 -16.37 5.02 -1.29
C ILE A 171 -17.17 4.21 -2.33
N SER A 172 -17.98 4.87 -3.16
CA SER A 172 -18.76 4.21 -4.22
C SER A 172 -17.87 3.52 -5.26
N THR A 173 -16.83 4.22 -5.73
CA THR A 173 -15.84 3.69 -6.68
C THR A 173 -15.13 2.47 -6.11
N ALA A 174 -14.60 2.57 -4.89
CA ALA A 174 -13.88 1.47 -4.27
C ALA A 174 -14.77 0.22 -4.13
N LYS A 175 -16.01 0.39 -3.66
CA LYS A 175 -16.97 -0.72 -3.52
C LYS A 175 -17.36 -1.38 -4.84
N SER A 176 -17.33 -0.63 -5.94
CA SER A 176 -17.67 -1.14 -7.28
C SER A 176 -16.45 -1.65 -8.07
N SER A 177 -15.25 -1.53 -7.51
CA SER A 177 -13.99 -1.96 -8.13
C SER A 177 -13.95 -3.47 -8.39
N LYS A 178 -13.13 -3.88 -9.37
CA LYS A 178 -12.89 -5.30 -9.69
C LYS A 178 -12.37 -6.06 -8.47
N LEU A 179 -11.49 -5.45 -7.68
CA LEU A 179 -10.93 -6.06 -6.47
C LEU A 179 -12.02 -6.39 -5.44
N VAL A 180 -12.84 -5.38 -5.08
CA VAL A 180 -13.88 -5.58 -4.08
C VAL A 180 -14.93 -6.56 -4.58
N LYS A 181 -15.32 -6.52 -5.87
CA LYS A 181 -16.23 -7.52 -6.44
C LYS A 181 -15.65 -8.94 -6.42
N ARG A 182 -14.34 -9.10 -6.70
CA ARG A 182 -13.65 -10.40 -6.69
C ARG A 182 -13.71 -11.08 -5.32
N PHE A 183 -13.57 -10.32 -4.23
CA PHE A 183 -13.45 -10.86 -2.87
C PHE A 183 -14.68 -10.62 -1.97
N GLY A 184 -15.55 -9.69 -2.36
CA GLY A 184 -16.67 -9.20 -1.56
C GLY A 184 -18.04 -9.75 -1.93
N GLY A 185 -18.22 -10.27 -3.15
CA GLY A 185 -19.53 -10.68 -3.68
C GLY A 185 -20.40 -9.48 -4.06
#